data_AF-A0A650A3T1-F1
#
_entry.id   AF-A0A650A3T1-F1
#
_cell.length_a   1.000
_cell.length_b   1.000
_cell.length_c   1.000
_cell.angle_alpha   90.00
_cell.angle_beta   90.00
_cell.angle_gamma   90.00
#
_symmetry.space_group_name_H-M   'P 1'
#
loop_
_entity.id
_entity.type
_entity.pdbx_description
1 polymer ?
#
loop_
_entity_poly.entity_id
_entity_poly.type
_entity_poly.pdbx_seq_one_letter_code
_entity_poly.pdbx_strand_id
1 'polypeptide(L)'
;MPNEDKYPTESGRRRFVKGVVGSAALGSVATGGATAVGLVTSQTGVGGGITEYFGIANTDGPAPRAMPIVPVEIQDDGTIAGIWPDTRTETVQGQDVTIAEMDVGGTSYSSSWFQYCGVQTYAGIDPGADADNAFRAVPGTYDWQGDMEAGDALTLSEFDDYETWSNDIGEGGFGKPAKASWRSQKADVQTIPVQVLRSPEVSKMVNGEGDYSDLSGDVRQFLEAATEDDVMAWLNKCTHFCCVPGFKAYPGSERFNAENEVYCQCHQSVYDPFQPVKKQFTALPRPGD
;
A
#
# COMPACT_ATOMS: atom_id res chain seq x y z
N MET A 1 46.38 -10.34 10.89
CA MET A 1 45.78 -11.57 10.33
C MET A 1 45.66 -12.60 11.43
N PRO A 2 44.45 -12.85 11.93
CA PRO A 2 44.05 -14.23 12.17
C PRO A 2 42.73 -14.53 11.44
N ASN A 3 42.71 -15.73 10.87
CA ASN A 3 41.61 -16.33 10.14
C ASN A 3 40.88 -17.22 11.15
N GLU A 4 39.68 -16.84 11.60
CA GLU A 4 38.80 -17.74 12.35
C GLU A 4 37.40 -17.63 11.74
N ASP A 5 37.14 -18.64 10.92
CA ASP A 5 35.89 -18.95 10.24
C ASP A 5 34.75 -19.04 11.25
N LYS A 6 33.68 -18.28 11.01
CA LYS A 6 32.60 -17.98 11.98
C LYS A 6 31.31 -18.74 11.68
N TYR A 7 31.40 -19.90 11.03
CA TYR A 7 30.28 -20.81 10.84
C TYR A 7 30.44 -22.08 11.69
N PRO A 8 29.47 -22.39 12.58
CA PRO A 8 29.44 -23.66 13.28
C PRO A 8 29.16 -24.83 12.33
N THR A 9 29.83 -25.95 12.55
CA THR A 9 29.64 -27.19 11.81
C THR A 9 28.30 -27.86 12.15
N GLU A 10 27.62 -28.38 11.12
CA GLU A 10 26.42 -29.18 11.26
C GLU A 10 26.70 -30.48 12.03
N SER A 11 26.06 -30.67 13.18
CA SER A 11 25.60 -31.99 13.63
C SER A 11 24.62 -31.89 14.80
N GLY A 12 23.65 -32.81 14.85
CA GLY A 12 23.15 -33.28 16.14
C GLY A 12 21.64 -33.18 16.40
N ARG A 13 20.88 -34.09 15.79
CA ARG A 13 19.48 -34.42 16.08
C ARG A 13 19.14 -34.59 17.58
N ARG A 14 18.00 -33.97 17.96
CA ARG A 14 16.93 -34.39 18.91
C ARG A 14 17.19 -34.25 20.43
N ARG A 15 16.29 -33.49 21.08
CA ARG A 15 15.46 -34.02 22.19
C ARG A 15 14.15 -33.24 22.38
N PHE A 16 13.17 -34.00 22.83
CA PHE A 16 11.73 -33.78 22.95
C PHE A 16 11.31 -32.74 23.99
N VAL A 17 10.13 -32.13 23.77
CA VAL A 17 9.11 -32.00 24.83
C VAL A 17 7.75 -32.44 24.26
N LYS A 18 7.10 -33.34 25.01
CA LYS A 18 5.75 -33.86 24.77
C LYS A 18 4.69 -32.89 25.31
N GLY A 19 3.69 -32.60 24.48
CA GLY A 19 2.25 -32.74 24.75
C GLY A 19 1.57 -31.89 25.83
N VAL A 20 0.53 -31.16 25.43
CA VAL A 20 -0.80 -31.23 26.06
C VAL A 20 -1.87 -31.21 24.96
N VAL A 21 -2.74 -32.22 25.01
CA VAL A 21 -3.97 -32.37 24.22
C VAL A 21 -5.07 -31.59 24.96
N GLY A 22 -5.78 -30.71 24.26
CA GLY A 22 -6.94 -29.99 24.79
C GLY A 22 -8.09 -30.11 23.81
N SER A 23 -8.95 -31.10 24.03
CA SER A 23 -10.23 -31.28 23.33
C SER A 23 -11.18 -30.13 23.69
N ALA A 24 -11.76 -29.47 22.69
CA ALA A 24 -12.99 -28.70 22.86
C ALA A 24 -13.99 -29.17 21.80
N ALA A 25 -15.12 -29.66 22.30
CA ALA A 25 -16.24 -30.15 21.51
C ALA A 25 -16.79 -29.03 20.61
N LEU A 26 -16.93 -29.32 19.32
CA LEU A 26 -17.73 -28.52 18.40
C LEU A 26 -19.20 -28.82 18.64
N GLY A 27 -19.92 -27.81 19.13
CA GLY A 27 -21.35 -27.85 19.36
C GLY A 27 -21.99 -26.50 19.12
N SER A 28 -22.97 -26.50 18.21
CA SER A 28 -23.97 -25.47 17.87
C SER A 28 -23.59 -24.31 16.95
N VAL A 29 -24.35 -24.26 15.86
CA VAL A 29 -24.39 -23.27 14.78
C VAL A 29 -25.04 -21.98 15.31
N ALA A 30 -24.37 -20.85 15.09
CA ALA A 30 -24.99 -19.52 15.13
C ALA A 30 -24.69 -18.84 13.79
N THR A 31 -25.70 -18.72 12.95
CA THR A 31 -25.71 -17.89 11.75
C THR A 31 -25.77 -16.42 12.18
N GLY A 32 -24.62 -15.76 12.19
CA GLY A 32 -24.45 -14.33 12.46
C GLY A 32 -23.08 -13.90 11.91
N GLY A 33 -23.03 -12.76 11.21
CA GLY A 33 -21.97 -12.36 10.28
C GLY A 33 -20.53 -12.61 10.74
N ALA A 34 -19.70 -13.11 9.82
CA ALA A 34 -18.28 -13.34 10.06
C ALA A 34 -17.51 -12.01 10.00
N THR A 35 -17.38 -11.32 11.13
CA THR A 35 -16.26 -10.39 11.33
C THR A 35 -15.03 -11.21 11.69
N ALA A 36 -14.09 -11.33 10.75
CA ALA A 36 -12.80 -11.97 11.00
C ALA A 36 -11.93 -11.04 11.86
N VAL A 37 -12.10 -11.10 13.18
CA VAL A 37 -11.25 -10.36 14.12
C VAL A 37 -9.94 -11.14 14.31
N GLY A 38 -8.89 -10.73 13.60
CA GLY A 38 -7.53 -11.25 13.74
C GLY A 38 -6.75 -10.70 14.94
N LEU A 39 -7.36 -10.58 16.13
CA LEU A 39 -6.72 -9.97 17.32
C LEU A 39 -6.05 -10.97 18.27
N VAL A 40 -5.19 -11.84 17.74
CA VAL A 40 -4.25 -12.60 18.58
C VAL A 40 -2.85 -12.54 18.02
N THR A 41 -2.11 -11.46 18.33
CA THR A 41 -0.66 -11.53 18.60
C THR A 41 -0.27 -10.41 19.56
N SER A 42 -0.03 -10.77 20.81
CA SER A 42 0.47 -9.89 21.86
C SER A 42 1.87 -9.35 21.54
N GLN A 43 1.95 -8.09 21.11
CA GLN A 43 3.02 -7.13 21.40
C GLN A 43 2.33 -5.77 21.51
N THR A 44 2.53 -5.08 22.63
CA THR A 44 1.84 -3.83 23.05
C THR A 44 1.60 -2.85 21.89
N GLY A 45 0.34 -2.67 21.50
CA GLY A 45 -0.05 -1.71 20.46
C GLY A 45 -1.44 -1.99 19.87
N VAL A 46 -1.91 -1.09 19.01
CA VAL A 46 -3.30 -1.04 18.52
C VAL A 46 -3.35 -1.14 17.00
N GLY A 47 -4.28 -1.94 16.45
CA GLY A 47 -4.61 -1.92 15.02
C GLY A 47 -3.70 -2.73 14.08
N GLY A 48 -2.96 -3.72 14.58
CA GLY A 48 -2.19 -4.68 13.76
C GLY A 48 -2.88 -6.05 13.60
N GLY A 49 -2.15 -7.03 13.06
CA GLY A 49 -2.65 -8.41 12.88
C GLY A 49 -2.74 -8.84 11.42
N ILE A 50 -3.32 -10.01 11.15
CA ILE A 50 -3.49 -10.51 9.78
C ILE A 50 -4.44 -9.56 9.04
N THR A 51 -3.91 -8.91 8.01
CA THR A 51 -4.59 -7.93 7.18
C THR A 51 -4.59 -8.44 5.75
N GLU A 52 -5.78 -8.63 5.20
CA GLU A 52 -6.00 -8.85 3.78
C GLU A 52 -6.14 -7.50 3.08
N TYR A 53 -5.52 -7.35 1.92
CA TYR A 53 -5.45 -6.08 1.20
C TYR A 53 -5.27 -6.29 -0.31
N PHE A 54 -5.53 -5.23 -1.07
CA PHE A 54 -5.18 -5.14 -2.48
C PHE A 54 -3.96 -4.24 -2.67
N GLY A 55 -3.06 -4.67 -3.55
CA GLY A 55 -1.86 -3.90 -3.85
C GLY A 55 -1.31 -4.21 -5.23
N ILE A 56 -0.45 -3.32 -5.71
CA ILE A 56 0.26 -3.51 -6.97
C ILE A 56 1.28 -4.65 -6.82
N ALA A 57 1.29 -5.60 -7.77
CA ALA A 57 2.04 -6.83 -7.61
C ALA A 57 3.54 -6.56 -7.68
N ASN A 58 4.32 -7.20 -6.80
CA ASN A 58 5.75 -7.34 -7.05
C ASN A 58 5.96 -8.39 -8.16
N THR A 59 6.62 -8.02 -9.24
CA THR A 59 6.83 -8.88 -10.42
C THR A 59 8.27 -9.38 -10.53
N ASP A 60 9.24 -8.66 -9.94
CA ASP A 60 10.63 -9.07 -9.88
C ASP A 60 11.37 -8.53 -8.64
N GLY A 61 12.55 -9.08 -8.38
CA GLY A 61 13.45 -8.71 -7.29
C GLY A 61 13.01 -9.22 -5.90
N PRO A 62 13.66 -8.75 -4.83
CA PRO A 62 13.56 -9.36 -3.49
C PRO A 62 12.35 -8.89 -2.66
N ALA A 63 11.48 -8.05 -3.20
CA ALA A 63 10.32 -7.56 -2.47
C ALA A 63 9.34 -8.70 -2.18
N PRO A 64 8.96 -8.94 -0.92
CA PRO A 64 8.17 -10.12 -0.56
C PRO A 64 6.66 -9.93 -0.71
N ARG A 65 6.19 -8.72 -0.97
CA ARG A 65 4.76 -8.33 -0.87
C ARG A 65 4.40 -7.26 -1.90
N ALA A 66 3.11 -7.19 -2.24
CA ALA A 66 2.53 -6.11 -3.02
C ALA A 66 2.56 -4.77 -2.25
N MET A 67 2.56 -3.64 -2.97
CA MET A 67 2.41 -2.31 -2.34
C MET A 67 0.92 -1.94 -2.26
N PRO A 68 0.36 -1.63 -1.08
CA PRO A 68 -1.07 -1.40 -0.93
C PRO A 68 -1.58 -0.23 -1.75
N ILE A 69 -2.69 -0.45 -2.45
CA ILE A 69 -3.43 0.59 -3.14
C ILE A 69 -4.12 1.49 -2.10
N VAL A 70 -4.10 2.79 -2.36
CA VAL A 70 -4.86 3.79 -1.61
C VAL A 70 -6.07 4.13 -2.49
N PRO A 71 -7.32 3.83 -2.05
CA PRO A 71 -8.50 4.25 -2.78
C PRO A 71 -8.52 5.78 -2.96
N VAL A 72 -8.97 6.24 -4.12
CA VAL A 72 -8.91 7.66 -4.52
C VAL A 72 -10.33 8.21 -4.70
N GLU A 73 -10.49 9.48 -4.36
CA GLU A 73 -11.65 10.30 -4.74
C GLU A 73 -11.19 11.62 -5.37
N ILE A 74 -11.97 12.14 -6.32
CA ILE A 74 -11.79 13.49 -6.87
C ILE A 74 -12.78 14.43 -6.18
N GLN A 75 -12.25 15.45 -5.50
CA GLN A 75 -13.09 16.43 -4.81
C GLN A 75 -13.75 17.40 -5.81
N ASP A 76 -14.79 18.11 -5.37
CA ASP A 76 -15.55 19.05 -6.20
C ASP A 76 -14.69 20.14 -6.89
N ASP A 77 -13.55 20.49 -6.30
CA ASP A 77 -12.60 21.46 -6.85
C ASP A 77 -11.51 20.85 -7.75
N GLY A 78 -11.60 19.54 -8.00
CA GLY A 78 -10.63 18.77 -8.79
C GLY A 78 -9.42 18.26 -7.99
N THR A 79 -9.35 18.49 -6.68
CA THR A 79 -8.28 17.95 -5.83
C THR A 79 -8.34 16.42 -5.79
N ILE A 80 -7.19 15.78 -6.00
CA ILE A 80 -7.04 14.33 -5.87
C ILE A 80 -6.76 13.99 -4.40
N ALA A 81 -7.63 13.17 -3.80
CA ALA A 81 -7.51 12.77 -2.40
C ALA A 81 -7.53 11.25 -2.23
N GLY A 82 -6.82 10.76 -1.22
CA GLY A 82 -6.89 9.37 -0.79
C GLY A 82 -8.01 9.19 0.22
N ILE A 83 -8.90 8.22 0.00
CA ILE A 83 -9.98 7.90 0.92
C ILE A 83 -9.37 7.37 2.22
N TRP A 84 -9.70 7.99 3.35
CA TRP A 84 -9.36 7.48 4.67
C TRP A 84 -10.57 6.77 5.27
N PRO A 85 -10.43 5.57 5.85
CA PRO A 85 -11.58 4.84 6.40
C PRO A 85 -12.29 5.57 7.54
N ASP A 86 -13.59 5.33 7.67
CA ASP A 86 -14.39 5.82 8.80
C ASP A 86 -13.82 5.34 10.14
N THR A 87 -13.83 6.23 11.13
CA THR A 87 -13.29 5.95 12.46
C THR A 87 -14.39 5.59 13.44
N ARG A 88 -14.17 4.55 14.24
CA ARG A 88 -15.06 4.13 15.33
C ARG A 88 -14.27 3.70 16.55
N THR A 89 -14.80 3.99 17.74
CA THR A 89 -14.23 3.53 19.01
C THR A 89 -14.84 2.19 19.39
N GLU A 90 -14.02 1.20 19.69
CA GLU A 90 -14.43 -0.10 20.23
C GLU A 90 -13.68 -0.43 21.51
N THR A 91 -14.37 -1.04 22.48
CA THR A 91 -13.73 -1.58 23.67
C THR A 91 -13.18 -2.98 23.38
N VAL A 92 -11.87 -3.10 23.24
CA VAL A 92 -11.15 -4.36 23.00
C VAL A 92 -10.38 -4.73 24.27
N GLN A 93 -10.67 -5.91 24.84
CA GLN A 93 -10.02 -6.38 26.07
C GLN A 93 -10.07 -5.37 27.25
N GLY A 94 -11.14 -4.56 27.31
CA GLY A 94 -11.31 -3.55 28.35
C GLY A 94 -10.57 -2.23 28.11
N GLN A 95 -9.97 -2.03 26.94
CA GLN A 95 -9.40 -0.76 26.51
C GLN A 95 -10.18 -0.20 25.33
N ASP A 96 -10.46 1.10 25.35
CA ASP A 96 -11.09 1.79 24.22
C ASP A 96 -10.03 2.04 23.14
N VAL A 97 -10.34 1.59 21.93
CA VAL A 97 -9.45 1.58 20.77
C VAL A 97 -10.17 2.25 19.60
N THR A 98 -9.52 3.23 18.97
CA THR A 98 -10.01 3.81 17.72
C THR A 98 -9.54 2.96 16.53
N ILE A 99 -10.51 2.48 15.76
CA ILE A 99 -10.34 1.69 14.54
C ILE A 99 -10.76 2.55 13.35
N ALA A 100 -9.97 2.56 12.28
CA ALA A 100 -10.36 3.12 10.99
C ALA A 100 -10.62 1.96 10.02
N GLU A 101 -11.88 1.74 9.64
CA GLU A 101 -12.33 0.64 8.78
C GLU A 101 -13.62 1.00 8.04
N MET A 102 -13.69 0.67 6.74
CA MET A 102 -14.88 0.82 5.90
C MET A 102 -14.94 -0.27 4.81
N ASP A 103 -16.07 -0.37 4.11
CA ASP A 103 -16.16 -1.21 2.90
C ASP A 103 -15.77 -0.41 1.66
N VAL A 104 -14.89 -0.96 0.84
CA VAL A 104 -14.57 -0.45 -0.50
C VAL A 104 -14.65 -1.63 -1.48
N GLY A 105 -15.62 -1.59 -2.39
CA GLY A 105 -15.80 -2.63 -3.40
C GLY A 105 -16.00 -4.03 -2.80
N GLY A 106 -16.72 -4.15 -1.67
CA GLY A 106 -16.93 -5.44 -0.99
C GLY A 106 -15.73 -5.94 -0.19
N THR A 107 -14.72 -5.09 0.03
CA THR A 107 -13.51 -5.41 0.81
C THR A 107 -13.43 -4.53 2.05
N SER A 108 -13.09 -5.14 3.20
CA SER A 108 -12.75 -4.37 4.40
C SER A 108 -11.43 -3.62 4.20
N TYR A 109 -11.55 -2.32 3.95
CA TYR A 109 -10.46 -1.38 3.82
C TYR A 109 -10.20 -0.69 5.16
N SER A 110 -8.98 -0.78 5.66
CA SER A 110 -8.64 -0.28 6.99
C SER A 110 -7.24 0.35 7.02
N SER A 111 -6.97 1.14 8.05
CA SER A 111 -5.64 1.74 8.21
C SER A 111 -4.53 0.70 8.42
N SER A 112 -4.86 -0.57 8.73
CA SER A 112 -3.87 -1.65 8.87
C SER A 112 -3.21 -2.03 7.56
N TRP A 113 -3.80 -1.70 6.41
CA TRP A 113 -3.21 -1.90 5.09
C TRP A 113 -1.84 -1.22 4.96
N PHE A 114 -1.64 -0.11 5.66
CA PHE A 114 -0.44 0.72 5.57
C PHE A 114 0.56 0.46 6.70
N GLN A 115 0.27 -0.46 7.62
CA GLN A 115 1.06 -0.68 8.84
C GLN A 115 2.24 -1.64 8.61
N TYR A 116 3.20 -1.21 7.78
CA TYR A 116 4.49 -1.87 7.60
C TYR A 116 5.61 -0.85 7.40
N CYS A 117 6.86 -1.30 7.41
CA CYS A 117 8.01 -0.46 7.06
C CYS A 117 8.18 0.83 7.92
N GLY A 118 7.66 0.83 9.14
CA GLY A 118 7.70 1.98 10.06
C GLY A 118 6.53 2.95 9.88
N VAL A 119 5.72 2.80 8.82
CA VAL A 119 4.57 3.68 8.56
C VAL A 119 3.53 3.57 9.67
N GLN A 120 3.45 2.44 10.37
CA GLN A 120 2.57 2.25 11.54
C GLN A 120 2.85 3.23 12.69
N THR A 121 3.99 3.92 12.69
CA THR A 121 4.33 4.93 13.72
C THR A 121 4.18 6.36 13.21
N TYR A 122 3.74 6.57 11.96
CA TYR A 122 3.62 7.91 11.40
C TYR A 122 2.33 8.54 11.90
N ALA A 123 2.39 9.80 12.32
CA ALA A 123 1.24 10.49 12.89
C ALA A 123 0.01 10.46 11.98
N GLY A 124 0.21 10.55 10.66
CA GLY A 124 -0.87 10.53 9.68
C GLY A 124 -1.67 9.22 9.60
N ILE A 125 -1.10 8.09 10.07
CA ILE A 125 -1.78 6.80 10.03
C ILE A 125 -2.67 6.55 11.26
N ASP A 126 -2.56 7.41 12.27
CA ASP A 126 -3.45 7.34 13.42
C ASP A 126 -4.90 7.64 12.95
N PRO A 127 -5.87 6.74 13.21
CA PRO A 127 -7.28 7.01 12.98
C PRO A 127 -7.75 8.34 13.58
N GLY A 128 -7.19 8.74 14.74
CA GLY A 128 -7.54 10.02 15.39
C GLY A 128 -6.79 11.23 14.85
N ALA A 129 -5.94 11.07 13.84
CA ALA A 129 -5.16 12.18 13.30
C ALA A 129 -6.05 13.21 12.62
N ASP A 130 -5.99 14.43 13.13
CA ASP A 130 -6.42 15.64 12.45
C ASP A 130 -5.44 15.93 11.29
N ALA A 131 -5.74 15.34 10.14
CA ALA A 131 -5.00 15.44 8.89
C ALA A 131 -5.98 15.34 7.71
N ASP A 132 -5.73 16.14 6.66
CA ASP A 132 -6.50 16.05 5.42
C ASP A 132 -6.03 14.90 4.54
N ASN A 133 -6.89 14.57 3.58
CA ASN A 133 -6.73 13.44 2.68
C ASN A 133 -6.15 13.81 1.31
N ALA A 134 -5.87 15.09 1.06
CA ALA A 134 -5.33 15.53 -0.22
C ALA A 134 -3.93 14.91 -0.44
N PHE A 135 -3.69 14.43 -1.66
CA PHE A 135 -2.33 14.08 -2.06
C PHE A 135 -1.57 15.36 -2.37
N ARG A 136 -0.44 15.55 -1.69
CA ARG A 136 0.33 16.79 -1.76
C ARG A 136 1.66 16.58 -2.44
N ALA A 137 1.96 17.41 -3.45
CA ALA A 137 3.11 17.29 -4.31
C ALA A 137 4.43 17.17 -3.53
N VAL A 138 5.27 16.24 -3.97
CA VAL A 138 6.66 16.10 -3.54
C VAL A 138 7.56 16.27 -4.78
N PRO A 139 7.95 17.51 -5.12
CA PRO A 139 8.78 17.80 -6.28
C PRO A 139 10.15 17.11 -6.26
N GLY A 140 10.78 17.05 -7.43
CA GLY A 140 12.19 16.64 -7.60
C GLY A 140 12.42 15.27 -8.23
N THR A 141 11.36 14.48 -8.49
CA THR A 141 11.48 13.22 -9.26
C THR A 141 11.11 13.38 -10.72
N TYR A 142 9.96 13.99 -11.01
CA TYR A 142 9.50 14.25 -12.37
C TYR A 142 9.64 15.73 -12.67
N ASP A 143 10.16 16.05 -13.86
CA ASP A 143 10.43 17.44 -14.28
C ASP A 143 9.18 18.33 -14.18
N TRP A 144 8.01 17.80 -14.54
CA TRP A 144 6.74 18.53 -14.48
C TRP A 144 6.33 18.90 -13.05
N GLN A 145 6.70 18.11 -12.03
CA GLN A 145 6.47 18.47 -10.64
C GLN A 145 7.49 19.50 -10.12
N GLY A 146 8.57 19.76 -10.86
CA GLY A 146 9.58 20.76 -10.51
C GLY A 146 9.05 22.19 -10.52
N ASP A 147 7.94 22.44 -11.22
CA ASP A 147 7.26 23.73 -11.28
C ASP A 147 6.24 23.93 -10.12
N MET A 148 6.01 22.91 -9.29
CA MET A 148 5.06 22.94 -8.18
C MET A 148 5.74 23.30 -6.85
N GLU A 149 5.02 23.94 -5.93
CA GLU A 149 5.51 24.08 -4.56
C GLU A 149 5.32 22.77 -3.78
N ALA A 150 6.31 22.42 -2.97
CA ALA A 150 6.21 21.24 -2.12
C ALA A 150 5.07 21.42 -1.10
N GLY A 151 4.11 20.49 -1.09
CA GLY A 151 2.92 20.56 -0.24
C GLY A 151 1.64 21.04 -0.95
N ASP A 152 1.74 21.54 -2.19
CA ASP A 152 0.58 21.86 -3.01
C ASP A 152 -0.30 20.63 -3.23
N ALA A 153 -1.62 20.80 -3.17
CA ALA A 153 -2.53 19.71 -3.46
C ALA A 153 -2.49 19.37 -4.96
N LEU A 154 -2.37 18.08 -5.27
CA LEU A 154 -2.44 17.61 -6.66
C LEU A 154 -3.88 17.75 -7.16
N THR A 155 -4.04 18.23 -8.39
CA THR A 155 -5.35 18.41 -9.01
C THR A 155 -5.45 17.62 -10.31
N LEU A 156 -6.66 17.17 -10.66
CA LEU A 156 -6.90 16.37 -11.87
C LEU A 156 -6.39 17.06 -13.14
N SER A 157 -6.54 18.38 -13.23
CA SER A 157 -6.11 19.18 -14.39
C SER A 157 -4.60 19.16 -14.63
N GLU A 158 -3.80 18.93 -13.59
CA GLU A 158 -2.34 18.79 -13.74
C GLU A 158 -1.98 17.51 -14.51
N PHE A 159 -2.92 16.58 -14.65
CA PHE A 159 -2.75 15.31 -15.33
C PHE A 159 -3.44 15.25 -16.70
N ASP A 160 -3.99 16.34 -17.24
CA ASP A 160 -4.82 16.30 -18.46
C ASP A 160 -4.11 15.75 -19.71
N ASP A 161 -2.78 15.80 -19.76
CA ASP A 161 -1.95 15.27 -20.84
C ASP A 161 -1.56 13.79 -20.67
N TYR A 162 -2.11 13.07 -19.67
CA TYR A 162 -1.68 11.71 -19.29
C TYR A 162 -1.65 10.67 -20.41
N GLU A 163 -2.56 10.76 -21.39
CA GLU A 163 -2.61 9.88 -22.57
C GLU A 163 -1.48 10.12 -23.57
N THR A 164 -0.76 11.23 -23.44
CA THR A 164 0.34 11.62 -24.34
C THR A 164 1.64 11.91 -23.61
N TRP A 165 1.60 12.00 -22.28
CA TRP A 165 2.74 12.34 -21.44
C TRP A 165 3.88 11.32 -21.61
N SER A 166 5.12 11.82 -21.61
CA SER A 166 6.33 11.01 -21.67
C SER A 166 7.48 11.75 -20.99
N ASN A 167 8.44 10.98 -20.48
CA ASN A 167 9.71 11.46 -19.92
C ASN A 167 10.91 10.66 -20.46
N ASP A 168 10.76 10.08 -21.65
CA ASP A 168 11.76 9.23 -22.32
C ASP A 168 12.15 7.94 -21.57
N ILE A 169 11.40 7.56 -20.53
CA ILE A 169 11.52 6.27 -19.85
C ILE A 169 10.31 5.42 -20.25
N GLY A 170 10.55 4.28 -20.89
CA GLY A 170 9.48 3.36 -21.33
C GLY A 170 8.57 3.96 -22.40
N GLU A 171 7.31 3.53 -22.40
CA GLU A 171 6.31 3.92 -23.40
C GLU A 171 5.65 5.26 -23.05
N GLY A 172 5.59 6.18 -24.03
CA GLY A 172 4.86 7.44 -23.90
C GLY A 172 3.35 7.23 -24.00
N GLY A 173 2.56 8.03 -23.28
CA GLY A 173 1.11 7.89 -23.20
C GLY A 173 0.62 6.77 -22.28
N PHE A 174 1.54 6.08 -21.59
CA PHE A 174 1.22 5.01 -20.65
C PHE A 174 0.69 5.51 -19.30
N GLY A 175 0.66 6.83 -19.11
CA GLY A 175 0.16 7.50 -17.91
C GLY A 175 1.16 8.47 -17.31
N LYS A 176 0.63 9.48 -16.63
CA LYS A 176 1.40 10.56 -15.98
C LYS A 176 1.48 10.33 -14.46
N PRO A 177 2.70 10.14 -13.92
CA PRO A 177 2.89 9.89 -12.49
C PRO A 177 3.26 11.16 -11.70
N ALA A 178 2.86 11.19 -10.43
CA ALA A 178 3.30 12.15 -9.41
C ALA A 178 3.78 11.46 -8.13
N LYS A 179 4.85 12.00 -7.53
CA LYS A 179 5.18 11.77 -6.12
C LYS A 179 4.34 12.67 -5.24
N ALA A 180 3.77 12.07 -4.20
CA ALA A 180 2.97 12.78 -3.23
C ALA A 180 3.30 12.37 -1.79
N SER A 181 2.90 13.24 -0.87
CA SER A 181 2.71 12.96 0.54
C SER A 181 1.22 12.85 0.84
N TRP A 182 0.88 12.10 1.88
CA TRP A 182 -0.50 11.93 2.31
C TRP A 182 -0.59 12.07 3.83
N ARG A 183 -1.59 12.80 4.34
CA ARG A 183 -1.85 12.95 5.78
C ARG A 183 -0.60 13.36 6.61
N SER A 184 0.25 14.23 6.07
CA SER A 184 1.61 14.53 6.62
C SER A 184 1.91 16.03 6.77
N GLN A 185 0.90 16.88 6.95
CA GLN A 185 1.04 18.34 6.83
C GLN A 185 1.58 19.04 8.08
N LYS A 186 1.51 18.40 9.24
CA LYS A 186 1.98 18.98 10.51
C LYS A 186 3.51 19.08 10.50
N ALA A 187 4.07 20.14 11.08
CA ALA A 187 5.51 20.24 11.24
C ALA A 187 6.05 19.04 12.02
N ASP A 188 7.26 18.60 11.66
CA ASP A 188 7.98 17.50 12.31
C ASP A 188 7.29 16.12 12.28
N VAL A 189 6.30 15.91 11.40
CA VAL A 189 5.73 14.57 11.16
C VAL A 189 6.43 13.84 10.03
N GLN A 190 6.52 12.52 10.13
CA GLN A 190 7.05 11.68 9.07
C GLN A 190 6.10 11.68 7.86
N THR A 191 6.68 11.82 6.67
CA THR A 191 5.94 11.78 5.42
C THR A 191 5.48 10.36 5.09
N ILE A 192 4.18 10.16 4.87
CA ILE A 192 3.63 8.95 4.23
C ILE A 192 3.78 9.13 2.71
N PRO A 193 4.71 8.39 2.05
CA PRO A 193 4.95 8.57 0.62
C PRO A 193 3.87 7.85 -0.20
N VAL A 194 3.28 8.54 -1.16
CA VAL A 194 2.31 7.99 -2.11
C VAL A 194 2.81 8.24 -3.53
N GLN A 195 2.51 7.31 -4.42
CA GLN A 195 2.58 7.54 -5.86
C GLN A 195 1.15 7.68 -6.35
N VAL A 196 0.89 8.77 -7.07
CA VAL A 196 -0.35 8.97 -7.83
C VAL A 196 -0.03 8.75 -9.30
N LEU A 197 -0.93 8.11 -10.02
CA LEU A 197 -0.82 7.83 -11.46
C LEU A 197 -2.18 8.04 -12.10
N ARG A 198 -2.26 8.87 -13.14
CA ARG A 198 -3.39 8.88 -14.07
C ARG A 198 -2.99 8.14 -15.34
N SER A 199 -3.73 7.12 -15.75
CA SER A 199 -3.36 6.26 -16.87
C SER A 199 -4.58 5.68 -17.59
N PRO A 200 -4.60 5.64 -18.94
CA PRO A 200 -5.69 5.00 -19.68
C PRO A 200 -5.83 3.51 -19.38
N GLU A 201 -4.81 2.89 -18.80
CA GLU A 201 -4.84 1.49 -18.38
C GLU A 201 -5.74 1.25 -17.16
N VAL A 202 -6.03 2.28 -16.35
CA VAL A 202 -6.90 2.14 -15.17
C VAL A 202 -8.32 1.74 -15.58
N SER A 203 -8.96 2.48 -16.49
CA SER A 203 -10.27 2.10 -17.03
C SER A 203 -10.25 0.71 -17.69
N LYS A 204 -9.19 0.36 -18.43
CA LYS A 204 -9.06 -0.96 -19.05
C LYS A 204 -8.97 -2.08 -18.02
N MET A 205 -8.24 -1.88 -16.91
CA MET A 205 -8.17 -2.82 -15.81
C MET A 205 -9.54 -3.04 -15.17
N VAL A 206 -10.26 -1.96 -14.86
CA VAL A 206 -11.61 -2.02 -14.28
C VAL A 206 -12.56 -2.80 -15.19
N ASN A 207 -12.53 -2.51 -16.49
CA ASN A 207 -13.36 -3.16 -17.49
C ASN A 207 -12.90 -4.60 -17.85
N GLY A 208 -11.68 -4.99 -17.47
CA GLY A 208 -11.08 -6.27 -17.86
C GLY A 208 -10.80 -6.36 -19.37
N GLU A 209 -10.33 -5.27 -19.97
CA GLU A 209 -10.03 -5.17 -21.39
C GLU A 209 -8.63 -5.71 -21.72
N GLY A 210 -8.49 -6.38 -22.87
CA GLY A 210 -7.19 -6.84 -23.36
C GLY A 210 -6.47 -7.74 -22.35
N ASP A 211 -5.22 -7.38 -22.04
CA ASP A 211 -4.35 -8.13 -21.12
C ASP A 211 -4.87 -8.15 -19.67
N TYR A 212 -5.88 -7.34 -19.35
CA TYR A 212 -6.52 -7.31 -18.03
C TYR A 212 -7.72 -8.25 -17.90
N SER A 213 -8.06 -9.03 -18.94
CA SER A 213 -9.15 -10.02 -18.86
C SER A 213 -8.92 -11.10 -17.82
N ASP A 214 -7.65 -11.31 -17.44
CA ASP A 214 -7.22 -12.30 -16.45
C ASP A 214 -7.25 -11.76 -15.00
N LEU A 215 -7.49 -10.45 -14.80
CA LEU A 215 -7.70 -9.90 -13.47
C LEU A 215 -8.96 -10.53 -12.83
N SER A 216 -8.81 -11.00 -11.59
CA SER A 216 -9.91 -11.64 -10.88
C SER A 216 -11.09 -10.70 -10.69
N GLY A 217 -12.30 -11.25 -10.55
CA GLY A 217 -13.51 -10.47 -10.30
C GLY A 217 -13.38 -9.56 -9.07
N ASP A 218 -12.84 -10.09 -7.97
CA ASP A 218 -12.59 -9.33 -6.74
C ASP A 218 -11.61 -8.16 -6.95
N VAL A 219 -10.57 -8.35 -7.77
CA VAL A 219 -9.62 -7.26 -8.10
C VAL A 219 -10.33 -6.17 -8.89
N ARG A 220 -11.07 -6.53 -9.94
CA ARG A 220 -11.78 -5.55 -10.77
C ARG A 220 -12.86 -4.81 -9.99
N GLN A 221 -13.61 -5.51 -9.15
CA GLN A 221 -14.61 -4.91 -8.26
C GLN A 221 -13.97 -3.92 -7.26
N PHE A 222 -12.82 -4.26 -6.69
CA PHE A 222 -12.11 -3.35 -5.82
C PHE A 222 -11.60 -2.12 -6.59
N LEU A 223 -10.99 -2.30 -7.76
CA LEU A 223 -10.49 -1.20 -8.58
C LEU A 223 -11.60 -0.24 -9.01
N GLU A 224 -12.77 -0.76 -9.39
CA GLU A 224 -13.95 0.04 -9.74
C GLU A 224 -14.36 0.98 -8.60
N ALA A 225 -14.21 0.55 -7.34
CA ALA A 225 -14.54 1.34 -6.16
C ALA A 225 -13.37 2.18 -5.61
N ALA A 226 -12.13 1.87 -6.01
CA ALA A 226 -10.91 2.46 -5.45
C ALA A 226 -10.21 3.44 -6.40
N THR A 227 -10.71 3.60 -7.62
CA THR A 227 -10.15 4.49 -8.64
C THR A 227 -11.24 5.39 -9.21
N GLU A 228 -10.85 6.58 -9.66
CA GLU A 228 -11.76 7.58 -10.23
C GLU A 228 -11.02 8.39 -11.31
N ASP A 229 -11.69 8.71 -12.42
CA ASP A 229 -11.12 9.51 -13.54
C ASP A 229 -9.74 9.04 -14.05
N ASP A 230 -9.58 7.72 -14.19
CA ASP A 230 -8.32 7.04 -14.55
C ASP A 230 -7.18 7.23 -13.54
N VAL A 231 -7.48 7.72 -12.33
CA VAL A 231 -6.51 7.92 -11.26
C VAL A 231 -6.45 6.71 -10.34
N MET A 232 -5.24 6.23 -10.10
CA MET A 232 -4.92 5.25 -9.06
C MET A 232 -3.77 5.76 -8.19
N ALA A 233 -3.74 5.30 -6.94
CA ALA A 233 -2.66 5.62 -6.01
C ALA A 233 -2.26 4.41 -5.17
N TRP A 234 -1.02 4.42 -4.67
CA TRP A 234 -0.53 3.40 -3.74
C TRP A 234 0.46 3.97 -2.75
N LEU A 235 0.57 3.31 -1.58
CA LEU A 235 1.61 3.61 -0.62
C LEU A 235 2.96 3.28 -1.25
N ASN A 236 3.77 4.31 -1.51
CA ASN A 236 5.00 4.20 -2.26
C ASN A 236 6.18 3.84 -1.36
N LYS A 237 6.07 2.68 -0.72
CA LYS A 237 7.03 2.14 0.24
C LYS A 237 7.36 0.70 -0.14
N CYS A 238 8.55 0.49 -0.71
CA CYS A 238 9.02 -0.83 -1.14
C CYS A 238 8.99 -1.80 0.05
N THR A 239 8.41 -2.98 -0.15
CA THR A 239 8.16 -3.97 0.90
C THR A 239 9.39 -4.78 1.30
N HIS A 240 10.53 -4.60 0.60
CA HIS A 240 11.82 -5.23 0.95
C HIS A 240 12.50 -4.53 2.13
N PHE A 241 13.12 -3.37 1.88
CA PHE A 241 13.80 -2.56 2.89
C PHE A 241 13.35 -1.10 2.84
N CYS A 242 12.07 -0.87 2.55
CA CYS A 242 11.38 0.38 2.88
C CYS A 242 11.90 1.63 2.18
N CYS A 243 12.63 1.48 1.07
CA CYS A 243 12.93 2.58 0.15
C CYS A 243 11.64 3.09 -0.52
N VAL A 244 11.70 4.28 -1.09
CA VAL A 244 10.62 4.90 -1.86
C VAL A 244 10.94 4.69 -3.35
N PRO A 245 10.32 3.70 -4.03
CA PRO A 245 10.58 3.45 -5.46
C PRO A 245 9.84 4.48 -6.33
N GLY A 246 9.82 4.33 -7.65
CA GLY A 246 8.97 5.17 -8.50
C GLY A 246 8.60 4.60 -9.86
N PHE A 247 7.39 4.92 -10.31
CA PHE A 247 6.87 4.57 -11.63
C PHE A 247 7.54 5.42 -12.70
N LYS A 248 8.18 4.81 -13.70
CA LYS A 248 8.89 5.53 -14.79
C LYS A 248 9.82 6.65 -14.27
N ALA A 249 10.46 6.45 -13.11
CA ALA A 249 11.17 7.52 -12.39
C ALA A 249 12.69 7.52 -12.63
N TYR A 250 13.24 6.40 -13.08
CA TYR A 250 14.69 6.18 -13.07
C TYR A 250 15.19 5.71 -14.42
N PRO A 251 16.02 6.51 -15.12
CA PRO A 251 16.76 6.04 -16.28
C PRO A 251 17.60 4.81 -15.91
N GLY A 252 17.64 3.79 -16.77
CA GLY A 252 18.32 2.53 -16.49
C GLY A 252 17.42 1.42 -15.97
N SER A 253 16.15 1.68 -15.69
CA SER A 253 15.20 0.64 -15.25
C SER A 253 14.89 -0.38 -16.36
N GLU A 254 15.13 -0.05 -17.63
CA GLU A 254 14.99 -0.96 -18.77
C GLU A 254 15.91 -2.19 -18.68
N ARG A 255 17.03 -2.07 -17.96
CA ARG A 255 17.95 -3.20 -17.70
C ARG A 255 17.33 -4.29 -16.83
N PHE A 256 16.19 -3.98 -16.21
CA PHE A 256 15.40 -4.86 -15.35
C PHE A 256 13.99 -5.05 -15.90
N ASN A 257 13.73 -4.68 -17.17
CA ASN A 257 12.41 -4.65 -17.79
C ASN A 257 11.37 -3.88 -16.95
N ALA A 258 11.80 -2.77 -16.34
CA ALA A 258 11.02 -1.98 -15.39
C ALA A 258 10.83 -0.51 -15.85
N GLU A 259 10.91 -0.26 -17.15
CA GLU A 259 10.74 1.06 -17.77
C GLU A 259 9.30 1.55 -17.79
N ASN A 260 8.34 0.64 -17.67
CA ASN A 260 6.90 0.91 -17.55
C ASN A 260 6.35 0.50 -16.18
N GLU A 261 7.23 0.33 -15.20
CA GLU A 261 6.93 -0.26 -13.90
C GLU A 261 7.36 0.66 -12.75
N VAL A 262 7.00 0.27 -11.54
CA VAL A 262 7.53 0.87 -10.31
C VAL A 262 8.85 0.21 -9.94
N TYR A 263 9.94 0.92 -10.19
CA TYR A 263 11.29 0.41 -9.96
C TYR A 263 11.90 0.89 -8.64
N CYS A 264 12.45 -0.03 -7.84
CA CYS A 264 13.18 0.26 -6.60
C CYS A 264 14.68 0.05 -6.77
N GLN A 265 15.44 1.13 -6.95
CA GLN A 265 16.90 1.06 -7.17
C GLN A 265 17.70 0.43 -6.02
N CYS A 266 17.19 0.46 -4.78
CA CYS A 266 17.93 -0.01 -3.60
C CYS A 266 18.38 -1.48 -3.72
N HIS A 267 17.47 -2.35 -4.16
CA HIS A 267 17.72 -3.78 -4.31
C HIS A 267 17.00 -4.37 -5.53
N GLN A 268 16.67 -3.53 -6.51
CA GLN A 268 16.15 -3.92 -7.82
C GLN A 268 14.79 -4.64 -7.75
N SER A 269 13.93 -4.27 -6.80
CA SER A 269 12.54 -4.75 -6.79
C SER A 269 11.70 -4.01 -7.84
N VAL A 270 10.83 -4.75 -8.51
CA VAL A 270 9.92 -4.25 -9.54
C VAL A 270 8.48 -4.53 -9.10
N TYR A 271 7.61 -3.55 -9.28
CA TYR A 271 6.17 -3.72 -9.07
C TYR A 271 5.39 -3.23 -10.27
N ASP A 272 4.36 -3.98 -10.61
CA ASP A 272 3.45 -3.71 -11.70
C ASP A 272 2.13 -3.12 -11.19
N PRO A 273 1.87 -1.83 -11.46
CA PRO A 273 0.62 -1.18 -11.06
C PRO A 273 -0.58 -1.69 -11.84
N PHE A 274 -0.36 -2.32 -13.00
CA PHE A 274 -1.38 -2.82 -13.90
C PHE A 274 -1.68 -4.32 -13.73
N GLN A 275 -1.03 -4.98 -12.77
CA GLN A 275 -1.34 -6.34 -12.33
C GLN A 275 -1.66 -6.40 -10.83
N PRO A 276 -2.67 -5.66 -10.33
CA PRO A 276 -3.00 -5.65 -8.91
C PRO A 276 -3.44 -7.03 -8.40
N VAL A 277 -3.08 -7.32 -7.16
CA VAL A 277 -3.30 -8.62 -6.52
C VAL A 277 -3.88 -8.46 -5.12
N LYS A 278 -4.74 -9.42 -4.76
CA LYS A 278 -5.19 -9.62 -3.38
C LYS A 278 -4.14 -10.41 -2.61
N LYS A 279 -3.70 -9.90 -1.45
CA LYS A 279 -2.66 -10.51 -0.60
C LYS A 279 -3.05 -10.39 0.87
N GLN A 280 -2.29 -11.08 1.72
CA GLN A 280 -2.34 -10.86 3.17
C GLN A 280 -0.95 -10.62 3.72
N PHE A 281 -0.86 -9.85 4.82
CA PHE A 281 0.33 -9.75 5.64
C PHE A 281 -0.03 -9.55 7.11
N THR A 282 0.95 -9.68 8.00
CA THR A 282 0.78 -9.29 9.40
C THR A 282 1.14 -7.81 9.53
N ALA A 283 0.13 -6.97 9.68
CA ALA A 283 0.25 -5.56 10.01
C ALA A 283 0.91 -5.39 11.39
N LEU A 284 1.89 -4.50 11.46
CA LEU A 284 2.58 -4.17 12.70
C LEU A 284 1.67 -3.29 13.55
N PRO A 285 1.49 -3.57 14.85
CA PRO A 285 0.64 -2.73 15.68
C PRO A 285 1.21 -1.30 15.75
N ARG A 286 0.32 -0.31 15.77
CA ARG A 286 0.69 1.07 16.10
C ARG A 286 1.08 1.15 17.58
N PRO A 287 1.98 2.06 17.98
CA PRO A 287 2.22 2.34 19.40
C PRO A 287 0.88 2.61 20.10
N GLY A 288 0.62 1.91 21.20
CA GLY A 288 -0.48 2.23 22.10
C GLY A 288 -0.05 3.31 23.09
N ASP A 289 -1.02 3.97 23.71
CA ASP A 289 -0.78 4.82 24.89
C ASP A 289 -0.30 3.99 26.10
#